data_AF-A0A8J8BKH9-F1
#
_entry.id   AF-A0A8J8BKH9-F1
#
_cell.length_a   1.000
_cell.length_b   1.000
_cell.length_c   1.000
_cell.angle_alpha   90.00
_cell.angle_beta   90.00
_cell.angle_gamma   90.00
#
_symmetry.space_group_name_H-M   'P 1'
#
loop_
_entity.id
_entity.type
_entity.pdbx_description
1 polymer ?
#
loop_
_entity_poly.entity_id
_entity_poly.type
_entity_poly.pdbx_seq_one_letter_code
_entity_poly.pdbx_strand_id
1 'polypeptide(L)'
;EVHAVLTRTTVNTYSGSFNPSSVGFYGISARSLGDVDLDSLTVNYPLEYKRLDVDVDTLRQISTVSGSRLYSTNELDTLVNDIYEKAKQYSSLKVMRETQLWQYFVAVALAIYFLDAVARRLAAFLKKEEK
;
A
#
# COMPACT_ATOMS: atom_id res chain seq x y z
N GLU A 1 -22.72 1.87 -13.73
CA GLU A 1 -21.34 1.61 -14.18
C GLU A 1 -20.84 2.87 -14.86
N VAL A 2 -19.70 3.43 -14.44
CA VAL A 2 -19.12 4.63 -15.07
C VAL A 2 -17.92 4.17 -15.89
N HIS A 3 -17.96 4.40 -17.20
CA HIS A 3 -16.86 4.05 -18.09
C HIS A 3 -15.91 5.25 -18.21
N ALA A 4 -14.72 5.15 -17.61
CA ALA A 4 -13.68 6.17 -17.74
C ALA A 4 -12.80 5.88 -18.96
N VAL A 5 -12.54 6.91 -19.77
CA VAL A 5 -11.58 6.83 -20.88
C VAL A 5 -10.17 6.94 -20.30
N LEU A 6 -9.32 5.96 -20.60
CA LEU A 6 -7.95 5.91 -20.14
C LEU A 6 -7.02 6.62 -21.14
N THR A 7 -6.21 7.55 -20.65
CA THR A 7 -5.18 8.25 -21.42
C THR A 7 -3.82 7.62 -21.12
N ARG A 8 -3.07 7.26 -22.18
CA ARG A 8 -1.74 6.68 -22.04
C ARG A 8 -0.75 7.75 -21.56
N THR A 9 -0.07 7.51 -20.44
CA THR A 9 0.91 8.44 -19.85
C THR A 9 2.36 7.99 -20.09
N THR A 10 2.62 6.68 -20.19
CA THR A 10 3.93 6.13 -20.60
C THR A 10 3.76 4.88 -21.48
N VAL A 11 4.85 4.20 -21.83
CA VAL A 11 4.80 2.96 -22.62
C VAL A 11 3.88 1.92 -21.98
N ASN A 12 3.84 1.84 -20.64
CA ASN A 12 3.09 0.82 -19.90
C ASN A 12 2.16 1.40 -18.82
N THR A 13 1.87 2.70 -18.84
CA THR A 13 1.00 3.34 -17.83
C THR A 13 -0.13 4.09 -18.49
N TYR A 14 -1.31 3.97 -17.91
CA TYR A 14 -2.54 4.66 -18.30
C TYR A 14 -3.09 5.41 -17.08
N SER A 15 -3.66 6.58 -17.29
CA SER A 15 -4.40 7.33 -16.27
C SER A 15 -5.83 7.58 -16.71
N GLY A 16 -6.74 7.60 -15.75
CA GLY A 16 -8.12 8.00 -15.94
C GLY A 16 -8.58 8.76 -14.71
N SER A 17 -9.54 9.66 -14.89
CA SER A 17 -10.21 10.34 -13.78
C SER A 17 -11.69 9.98 -13.77
N PHE A 18 -12.25 9.86 -12.57
CA PHE A 18 -13.67 9.75 -12.36
C PHE A 18 -14.04 10.57 -11.13
N ASN A 19 -15.22 11.17 -11.15
CA ASN A 19 -15.75 11.91 -10.01
C ASN A 19 -16.83 11.05 -9.33
N PRO A 20 -16.57 10.51 -8.13
CA PRO A 20 -17.57 9.76 -7.38
C PRO A 20 -18.74 10.68 -6.98
N SER A 21 -19.97 10.26 -7.28
CA SER A 21 -21.18 11.03 -6.94
C SER A 21 -21.62 10.83 -5.48
N SER A 22 -21.16 9.76 -4.82
CA SER A 22 -21.48 9.44 -3.43
C SER A 22 -20.28 8.88 -2.64
N VAL A 23 -20.36 8.93 -1.32
CA VAL A 23 -19.41 8.24 -0.43
C VAL A 23 -19.66 6.73 -0.52
N GLY A 24 -18.60 5.91 -0.49
CA GLY A 24 -18.75 4.47 -0.47
C GLY A 24 -17.61 3.70 -1.13
N PHE A 25 -17.85 2.42 -1.39
CA PHE A 25 -16.94 1.54 -2.08
C PHE A 25 -17.22 1.59 -3.59
N TYR A 26 -16.18 1.81 -4.37
CA TYR A 26 -16.21 1.81 -5.82
C TYR A 26 -15.39 0.63 -6.32
N GLY A 27 -16.04 -0.28 -7.05
CA GLY A 27 -15.34 -1.32 -7.80
C GLY A 27 -14.78 -0.72 -9.10
N ILE A 28 -13.51 -0.96 -9.37
CA ILE A 28 -12.83 -0.56 -10.60
C ILE A 28 -12.43 -1.84 -11.30
N SER A 29 -12.85 -1.98 -12.56
CA SER A 29 -12.49 -3.11 -13.39
C SER A 29 -11.80 -2.64 -14.67
N ALA A 30 -10.63 -3.21 -14.97
CA ALA A 30 -9.97 -3.07 -16.26
C ALA A 30 -10.17 -4.35 -17.06
N ARG A 31 -10.54 -4.23 -18.34
CA ARG A 31 -10.78 -5.37 -19.23
C ARG A 31 -9.95 -5.25 -20.50
N SER A 32 -9.22 -6.31 -20.86
CA SER A 32 -8.49 -6.40 -22.12
C SER A 32 -8.56 -7.82 -22.69
N LEU A 33 -9.06 -7.97 -23.92
CA LEU A 33 -9.00 -9.20 -24.74
C LEU A 33 -9.29 -10.53 -24.00
N GLY A 34 -10.18 -10.52 -23.01
CA GLY A 34 -10.60 -11.71 -22.24
C GLY A 34 -10.22 -11.67 -20.77
N ASP A 35 -9.20 -10.91 -20.38
CA ASP A 35 -8.77 -10.75 -19.00
C ASP A 35 -9.50 -9.59 -18.32
N VAL A 36 -9.90 -9.82 -17.07
CA VAL A 36 -10.55 -8.83 -16.20
C VAL A 36 -9.73 -8.72 -14.92
N ASP A 37 -9.18 -7.54 -14.68
CA ASP A 37 -8.58 -7.16 -13.41
C ASP A 37 -9.59 -6.31 -12.63
N LEU A 38 -9.75 -6.59 -11.35
CA LEU A 38 -10.81 -6.02 -10.51
C LEU A 38 -10.23 -5.61 -9.17
N ASP A 39 -10.32 -4.31 -8.88
CA ASP A 39 -9.85 -3.71 -7.64
C ASP A 39 -10.95 -2.84 -7.02
N SER A 40 -10.79 -2.44 -5.76
CA SER A 40 -11.77 -1.62 -5.04
C SER A 40 -11.11 -0.41 -4.41
N LEU A 41 -11.71 0.76 -4.64
CA LEU A 41 -11.33 2.01 -4.00
C LEU A 41 -12.42 2.44 -3.01
N THR A 42 -12.01 2.81 -1.80
CA THR A 42 -12.90 3.36 -0.79
C THR A 42 -12.82 4.88 -0.85
N VAL A 43 -13.95 5.52 -1.17
CA VAL A 43 -14.07 6.98 -1.13
C VAL A 43 -14.80 7.34 0.16
N ASN A 44 -14.02 7.72 1.18
CA ASN A 44 -14.55 8.23 2.45
C ASN A 44 -14.13 9.69 2.64
N TYR A 45 -15.12 10.60 2.66
CA TYR A 45 -14.90 11.97 3.11
C TYR A 45 -15.26 12.04 4.59
N PRO A 46 -14.35 12.46 5.49
CA PRO A 46 -14.65 12.56 6.92
C PRO A 46 -15.86 13.48 7.13
N LEU A 47 -16.81 13.04 7.96
CA LEU A 47 -18.10 13.74 8.16
C LEU A 47 -17.92 15.17 8.69
N GLU A 48 -16.78 15.45 9.34
CA GLU A 48 -16.39 16.77 9.84
C GLU A 48 -16.36 17.82 8.73
N TYR A 49 -15.99 17.45 7.50
CA TYR A 49 -15.89 18.38 6.37
C TYR A 49 -17.25 18.73 5.75
N LYS A 50 -18.32 18.02 6.10
CA LYS A 50 -19.66 18.23 5.51
C LYS A 50 -20.51 19.24 6.28
N ARG A 51 -20.14 19.55 7.53
CA ARG A 51 -20.97 20.33 8.47
C ARG A 51 -20.34 21.62 8.97
N LEU A 52 -19.02 21.77 8.87
CA LEU A 52 -18.33 22.99 9.24
C LEU A 52 -18.02 23.76 7.96
N ASP A 53 -18.44 25.02 7.93
CA ASP A 53 -17.80 26.01 7.07
C ASP A 53 -16.29 25.81 7.24
N VAL A 54 -15.58 25.56 6.15
CA VAL A 54 -14.20 25.10 6.20
C VAL A 54 -13.39 26.12 7.01
N ASP A 55 -12.94 25.75 8.21
CA ASP A 55 -12.12 26.61 9.05
C ASP A 55 -10.72 26.72 8.42
N VAL A 56 -10.61 27.68 7.52
CA VAL A 56 -9.41 27.97 6.75
C VAL A 56 -8.25 28.32 7.69
N ASP A 57 -8.51 28.88 8.87
CA ASP A 57 -7.47 29.25 9.82
C ASP A 57 -6.88 28.02 10.51
N THR A 58 -7.71 27.06 10.89
CA THR A 58 -7.24 25.75 11.39
C THR A 58 -6.47 24.99 10.31
N LEU A 59 -6.99 24.94 9.08
CA LEU A 59 -6.28 24.32 7.96
C LEU A 59 -4.93 25.02 7.69
N ARG A 60 -4.89 26.35 7.79
CA ARG A 60 -3.67 27.13 7.61
C ARG A 60 -2.66 26.78 8.69
N GLN A 61 -3.03 26.71 9.96
CA GLN A 61 -2.14 26.27 11.03
C GLN A 61 -1.58 24.86 10.79
N ILE A 62 -2.42 23.89 10.44
CA ILE A 62 -1.99 22.51 10.14
C ILE A 62 -1.03 22.50 8.94
N SER A 63 -1.30 23.29 7.91
CA SER A 63 -0.45 23.40 6.72
C SER A 63 0.92 23.99 7.06
N THR A 64 0.99 25.03 7.90
CA THR A 64 2.24 25.63 8.36
C THR A 64 3.07 24.68 9.20
N VAL A 65 2.45 23.89 10.08
CA VAL A 65 3.16 22.92 10.94
C VAL A 65 3.63 21.71 10.14
N SER A 66 2.84 21.23 9.19
CA SER A 66 3.17 20.03 8.38
C SER A 66 4.03 20.34 7.16
N GLY A 67 4.30 21.61 6.86
CA GLY A 67 4.94 22.04 5.61
C GLY A 67 4.11 21.76 4.36
N SER A 68 2.80 21.53 4.53
CA SER A 68 1.86 21.25 3.44
C SER A 68 1.32 22.55 2.85
N ARG A 69 0.88 22.50 1.59
CA ARG A 69 0.30 23.65 0.88
C ARG A 69 -1.22 23.51 0.83
N LEU A 70 -1.92 24.62 1.07
CA LEU A 70 -3.35 24.74 0.82
C LEU A 70 -3.57 25.19 -0.62
N TYR A 71 -4.50 24.54 -1.30
CA TYR A 71 -4.85 24.84 -2.69
C TYR A 71 -6.26 25.40 -2.71
N SER A 72 -6.44 26.51 -3.40
CA SER A 72 -7.75 27.06 -3.69
C SER A 72 -8.42 26.27 -4.82
N THR A 73 -9.74 26.38 -4.99
CA THR A 73 -10.48 25.73 -6.09
C THR A 73 -9.94 26.09 -7.48
N ASN A 74 -9.30 27.25 -7.63
CA ASN A 74 -8.73 27.74 -8.87
C ASN A 74 -7.30 27.21 -9.14
N GLU A 75 -6.71 26.49 -8.18
CA GLU A 75 -5.33 25.97 -8.25
C GLU A 75 -5.32 24.44 -8.42
N LEU A 76 -6.41 23.86 -8.91
CA LEU A 76 -6.55 22.42 -9.14
C LEU A 76 -5.45 21.85 -10.03
N ASP A 77 -5.08 22.54 -11.11
CA ASP A 77 -4.00 22.10 -12.00
C ASP A 77 -2.64 22.10 -11.28
N THR A 78 -2.41 23.08 -10.40
CA THR A 78 -1.19 23.15 -9.57
C THR A 78 -1.15 22.02 -8.54
N LEU A 79 -2.30 21.67 -7.94
CA LEU A 79 -2.42 20.52 -7.03
C LEU A 79 -2.07 19.21 -7.74
N VAL A 80 -2.59 19.00 -8.96
CA VAL A 80 -2.31 17.79 -9.74
C VAL A 80 -0.82 17.67 -10.05
N ASN A 81 -0.18 18.78 -10.45
CA ASN A 81 1.26 18.80 -10.72
C ASN A 81 2.10 18.55 -9.45
N ASP A 82 1.76 19.18 -8.32
CA ASP A 82 2.47 18.97 -7.05
C ASP A 82 2.32 17.54 -6.53
N ILE A 83 1.15 16.93 -6.69
CA ILE A 83 0.93 15.51 -6.37
C ILE A 83 1.78 14.63 -7.30
N TYR A 84 1.82 14.93 -8.60
CA TYR A 84 2.62 14.16 -9.55
C TYR A 84 4.12 14.23 -9.25
N GLU A 85 4.64 15.42 -8.90
CA GLU A 85 6.04 15.59 -8.52
C GLU A 85 6.38 14.90 -7.19
N LYS A 86 5.52 15.05 -6.18
CA LYS A 86 5.68 14.32 -4.91
C LYS A 86 5.60 12.82 -5.13
N ALA A 87 4.62 12.35 -5.89
CA ALA A 87 4.49 10.95 -6.25
C ALA A 87 5.74 10.46 -6.98
N LYS A 88 6.33 11.23 -7.89
CA LYS A 88 7.59 10.89 -8.57
C LYS A 88 8.78 10.81 -7.60
N GLN A 89 8.85 11.68 -6.59
CA GLN A 89 9.90 11.65 -5.55
C GLN A 89 9.73 10.45 -4.60
N TYR A 90 8.52 10.21 -4.10
CA TYR A 90 8.22 9.09 -3.19
C TYR A 90 8.11 7.74 -3.90
N SER A 91 7.79 7.75 -5.20
CA SER A 91 7.85 6.59 -6.11
C SER A 91 9.28 6.34 -6.60
N SER A 92 10.31 6.93 -5.97
CA SER A 92 11.63 6.32 -6.00
C SER A 92 11.44 4.85 -5.68
N LEU A 93 11.65 4.03 -6.72
CA LEU A 93 11.38 2.60 -6.69
C LEU A 93 11.96 2.03 -5.42
N LYS A 94 11.10 1.81 -4.42
CA LYS A 94 11.38 0.86 -3.36
C LYS A 94 11.26 -0.47 -4.09
N VAL A 95 12.34 -0.83 -4.80
CA VAL A 95 12.55 -2.16 -5.32
C VAL A 95 12.43 -3.01 -4.06
N MET A 96 11.25 -3.57 -3.82
CA MET A 96 11.04 -4.63 -2.86
C MET A 96 11.86 -5.78 -3.43
N ARG A 97 13.14 -5.78 -3.08
CA ARG A 97 14.02 -6.89 -3.34
C ARG A 97 13.45 -7.99 -2.48
N GLU A 98 12.76 -8.95 -3.09
CA GLU A 98 12.32 -10.15 -2.41
C GLU A 98 13.53 -10.75 -1.70
N THR A 99 13.63 -10.52 -0.40
CA THR A 99 14.63 -11.18 0.41
C THR A 99 14.20 -12.63 0.49
N GLN A 100 14.99 -13.51 -0.12
CA GLN A 100 14.76 -14.95 -0.09
C GLN A 100 14.86 -15.46 1.34
N LEU A 101 13.73 -15.56 2.04
CA LEU A 101 13.66 -16.00 3.44
C LEU A 101 13.93 -17.50 3.64
N TRP A 102 13.92 -18.28 2.56
CA TRP A 102 14.03 -19.75 2.62
C TRP A 102 15.32 -20.23 3.32
N GLN A 103 16.42 -19.49 3.17
CA GLN A 103 17.71 -19.82 3.79
C GLN A 103 17.62 -19.80 5.33
N TYR A 104 16.89 -18.83 5.89
CA TYR A 104 16.66 -18.74 7.34
C TYR A 104 15.77 -19.87 7.84
N PHE A 105 14.72 -20.21 7.10
CA PHE A 105 13.86 -21.36 7.45
C PHE A 105 14.62 -22.69 7.42
N VAL A 106 15.49 -22.89 6.44
CA VAL A 106 16.35 -24.10 6.37
C VAL A 106 17.34 -24.15 7.53
N ALA A 107 17.97 -23.03 7.87
CA ALA A 107 18.90 -22.96 9.01
C ALA A 107 18.18 -23.30 10.33
N VAL A 108 16.98 -22.76 10.55
CA VAL A 108 16.17 -23.07 11.75
C VAL A 108 15.74 -24.53 11.77
N ALA A 109 15.29 -25.08 10.64
CA ALA A 109 14.90 -26.48 10.53
C ALA A 109 16.05 -27.44 10.86
N LEU A 110 17.26 -27.15 10.35
CA LEU A 110 18.46 -27.93 10.66
C LEU A 110 18.83 -27.85 12.15
N ALA A 111 18.75 -26.67 12.75
CA ALA A 111 19.03 -26.50 14.18
C ALA A 111 18.06 -27.32 15.05
N ILE A 112 16.75 -27.28 14.74
CA ILE A 112 15.73 -28.07 15.44
C ILE A 112 16.00 -29.58 15.26
N TYR A 113 16.32 -30.01 14.04
CA TYR A 113 16.65 -31.42 13.77
C TYR A 113 17.86 -31.91 14.58
N PHE A 114 18.92 -31.11 14.65
CA PHE A 114 20.10 -31.44 15.45
C PHE A 114 19.77 -31.52 16.95
N LEU A 115 18.99 -30.57 17.47
CA LEU A 115 18.56 -30.58 18.86
C LEU A 115 17.73 -31.83 19.19
N ASP A 116 16.81 -32.22 18.30
CA ASP A 116 16.01 -33.45 18.47
C ASP A 116 16.91 -34.70 18.45
N ALA A 117 17.85 -34.77 17.51
CA ALA A 117 18.80 -35.89 17.43
C ALA A 117 19.67 -36.01 18.70
N VAL A 118 20.19 -34.89 19.21
CA VAL A 118 20.97 -34.85 20.45
C VAL A 118 20.12 -35.22 21.66
N ALA A 119 18.90 -34.70 21.77
CA ALA A 119 17.98 -35.02 22.85
C ALA A 119 17.64 -36.52 22.89
N ARG A 120 17.32 -37.12 21.74
CA ARG A 120 17.08 -38.57 21.62
C ARG A 120 18.31 -39.38 22.00
N ARG A 121 19.51 -38.92 21.61
CA ARG A 121 20.76 -39.60 21.92
C ARG A 121 21.07 -39.54 23.42
N LEU A 122 20.87 -38.39 24.06
CA LEU A 122 21.03 -38.22 25.50
C LEU A 122 20.04 -39.09 26.28
N ALA A 123 18.77 -39.11 25.87
CA ALA A 123 17.75 -39.97 26.48
C ALA A 123 18.12 -41.46 26.37
N ALA A 124 18.71 -41.89 25.25
CA ALA A 124 19.18 -43.25 25.07
C ALA A 124 20.37 -43.60 25.98
N PHE A 125 21.29 -42.66 26.24
CA PHE A 125 22.39 -42.86 27.18
C PHE A 125 21.90 -42.96 28.63
N LEU A 126 21.04 -42.03 29.06
CA LEU A 126 20.48 -42.03 30.41
C LEU A 126 19.70 -43.31 30.71
N LYS A 127 18.88 -43.79 29.76
CA LYS A 127 18.12 -45.04 29.90
C LYS A 127 19.00 -46.29 29.96
N LYS A 128 20.25 -46.21 29.49
CA LYS A 128 21.20 -47.33 29.50
C LYS A 128 21.99 -47.42 30.81
N GLU A 129 22.10 -46.34 31.58
CA GLU A 129 22.74 -46.34 32.91
C GLU A 129 21.81 -46.81 34.03
N GLU A 130 20.48 -46.82 33.82
CA GLU A 130 19.48 -47.34 34.77
C GLU A 130 19.29 -48.88 34.73
N LYS A 131 20.03 -49.60 33.89
CA LYS A 131 20.01 -51.07 33.81
C LYS A 131 21.36 -51.66 34.17
#